data_AF-A0A836BM26-F1
#
_entry.id   AF-A0A836BM26-F1
#
_cell.length_a   1.000
_cell.length_b   1.000
_cell.length_c   1.000
_cell.angle_alpha   90.00
_cell.angle_beta   90.00
_cell.angle_gamma   90.00
#
_symmetry.space_group_name_H-M   'P 1'
#
loop_
_entity.id
_entity.type
_entity.pdbx_description
1 polymer ?
#
loop_
_entity_poly.entity_id
_entity_poly.type
_entity_poly.pdbx_seq_one_letter_code
_entity_poly.pdbx_strand_id
1 'polypeptide(L)' 'MGNPESVGISSRELFDMIYSLDGTKVICFDIVELNPTHDNGATASLAAKIMSTMIALNLKR' A
#
# COMPACT_ATOMS: atom_id res chain seq x y z
N MET A 1 4.66 -11.01 4.01
CA MET A 1 3.50 -11.85 3.66
C MET A 1 3.57 -13.14 4.45
N GLY A 2 2.49 -13.50 5.15
CA GLY A 2 2.38 -14.80 5.84
C GLY A 2 2.14 -15.96 4.86
N ASN A 3 1.43 -15.70 3.76
CA ASN A 3 1.15 -16.67 2.70
C ASN A 3 1.39 -16.03 1.31
N PRO A 4 2.60 -16.15 0.73
CA PRO A 4 2.90 -15.56 -0.58
C PRO A 4 2.27 -16.37 -1.72
N GLU A 5 1.65 -15.67 -2.67
CA GLU A 5 1.09 -16.24 -3.90
C GLU A 5 1.87 -15.75 -5.12
N SER A 6 2.18 -16.67 -6.05
CA SER A 6 2.88 -16.33 -7.30
C SER A 6 1.97 -15.58 -8.28
N VAL A 7 2.56 -14.81 -9.20
CA VAL A 7 1.84 -14.08 -10.27
C VAL A 7 0.86 -13.01 -9.70
N GLY A 8 1.25 -12.37 -8.59
CA GLY A 8 0.52 -11.24 -8.02
C GLY A 8 0.71 -9.93 -8.79
N ILE A 9 0.10 -8.85 -8.27
CA ILE A 9 0.21 -7.50 -8.81
C ILE A 9 1.60 -6.90 -8.56
N SER A 10 2.07 -6.07 -9.49
CA SER A 10 3.26 -5.26 -9.31
C SER A 10 2.99 -4.03 -8.43
N SER A 11 4.04 -3.48 -7.80
CA SER A 11 3.91 -2.25 -7.01
C SER A 11 3.40 -1.06 -7.85
N ARG A 12 3.67 -1.05 -9.16
CA ARG A 12 3.18 -0.01 -10.07
C ARG A 12 1.67 -0.07 -10.21
N GLU A 13 1.14 -1.24 -10.53
CA GLU A 13 -0.31 -1.47 -10.64
C GLU A 13 -1.02 -1.16 -9.33
N LEU A 14 -0.39 -1.49 -8.19
CA LEU A 14 -0.92 -1.13 -6.88
C LEU A 14 -1.05 0.40 -6.69
N PHE A 15 -0.02 1.17 -7.04
CA PHE A 15 -0.09 2.63 -6.94
C PHE A 15 -1.07 3.23 -7.95
N ASP A 16 -1.18 2.68 -9.16
CA ASP A 16 -2.19 3.11 -10.14
C ASP A 16 -3.61 2.92 -9.57
N MET A 17 -3.87 1.80 -8.88
CA MET A 17 -5.14 1.57 -8.17
C MET A 17 -5.34 2.56 -7.01
N ILE A 18 -4.31 2.82 -6.19
CA ILE A 18 -4.40 3.81 -5.10
C ILE A 18 -4.72 5.20 -5.65
N TYR A 19 -4.05 5.64 -6.72
CA TYR A 19 -4.29 6.95 -7.32
C TYR A 19 -5.68 7.07 -7.96
N SER A 20 -6.30 5.95 -8.36
CA SER A 20 -7.69 5.97 -8.83
C SER A 20 -8.71 6.35 -7.76
N LEU A 21 -8.31 6.36 -6.48
CA LEU A 21 -9.13 6.85 -5.36
C LEU A 21 -9.10 8.38 -5.20
N ASP A 22 -8.35 9.12 -6.04
CA ASP A 22 -8.32 10.58 -5.98
C ASP A 22 -9.72 11.19 -6.16
N GLY A 23 -10.04 12.20 -5.36
CA GLY A 23 -11.39 12.79 -5.28
C GLY A 23 -12.44 11.96 -4.51
N THR A 24 -12.09 10.74 -4.04
CA THR A 24 -12.98 9.97 -3.16
C THR A 24 -12.69 10.27 -1.68
N LYS A 25 -13.72 10.21 -0.83
CA LYS A 25 -13.56 10.41 0.62
C LYS A 25 -13.19 9.08 1.30
N VAL A 26 -11.90 8.83 1.50
CA VAL A 26 -11.41 7.65 2.23
C VAL A 26 -11.28 7.99 3.72
N ILE A 27 -12.22 7.49 4.54
CA ILE A 27 -12.29 7.80 5.98
C ILE A 27 -11.24 7.02 6.79
N CYS A 28 -10.91 5.81 6.35
CA CYS A 28 -9.98 4.90 7.02
C CYS A 28 -9.37 3.93 6.01
N PHE A 29 -8.15 3.46 6.27
CA PHE A 29 -7.51 2.36 5.55
C PHE A 29 -6.57 1.61 6.49
N ASP A 30 -6.27 0.35 6.16
CA ASP A 30 -5.29 -0.47 6.85
C ASP A 30 -4.32 -1.14 5.85
N ILE A 31 -3.23 -1.71 6.39
CA ILE A 31 -2.29 -2.54 5.65
C ILE A 31 -2.02 -3.77 6.51
N VAL A 32 -2.33 -4.95 6.00
CA VAL A 32 -2.25 -6.23 6.73
C VAL A 32 -1.23 -7.18 6.08
N GLU A 33 -0.97 -8.33 6.72
CA GLU A 33 -0.12 -9.41 6.19
C GLU A 33 1.36 -9.08 6.00
N LEU A 34 1.86 -8.00 6.60
CA LEU A 34 3.30 -7.79 6.72
C LEU A 34 3.93 -8.87 7.59
N ASN A 35 5.08 -9.40 7.15
CA ASN A 35 5.85 -10.38 7.91
C ASN A 35 7.33 -9.95 7.94
N PRO A 36 7.72 -9.05 8.87
CA PRO A 36 9.05 -8.47 8.90
C PRO A 36 10.19 -9.47 9.11
N THR A 37 9.93 -10.62 9.73
CA THR A 37 10.96 -11.63 10.01
C THR A 37 11.39 -12.42 8.77
N HIS A 38 10.59 -12.36 7.70
CA HIS A 38 10.82 -13.07 6.44
C HIS A 38 11.16 -12.11 5.28
N ASP A 39 11.58 -10.89 5.61
CA ASP A 39 11.88 -9.84 4.65
C ASP A 39 13.08 -8.99 5.11
N ASN A 40 13.71 -8.28 4.21
CA ASN A 40 14.83 -7.37 4.49
C ASN A 40 14.37 -5.91 4.70
N GLY A 41 13.08 -5.70 4.92
CA GLY A 41 12.46 -4.38 5.05
C GLY A 41 11.90 -3.80 3.76
N ALA A 42 11.97 -4.51 2.63
CA ALA A 42 11.38 -4.06 1.37
C ALA A 42 9.84 -3.92 1.45
N THR A 43 9.16 -4.92 2.01
CA THR A 43 7.71 -4.93 2.25
C THR A 43 7.30 -3.84 3.24
N ALA A 44 8.08 -3.65 4.31
CA ALA A 44 7.84 -2.58 5.29
C ALA A 44 7.99 -1.19 4.65
N SER A 45 9.01 -0.99 3.81
CA SER A 45 9.23 0.25 3.07
C SER A 45 8.11 0.54 2.06
N LEU A 46 7.62 -0.51 1.38
CA LEU A 46 6.48 -0.39 0.47
C LEU A 46 5.19 -0.01 1.24
N ALA A 47 4.92 -0.64 2.38
CA ALA A 47 3.79 -0.29 3.23
C ALA A 47 3.87 1.16 3.75
N ALA A 48 5.05 1.62 4.17
CA ALA A 48 5.27 3.01 4.56
C ALA A 48 4.98 3.98 3.40
N LYS A 49 5.37 3.62 2.17
CA LYS A 49 5.08 4.42 0.97
C LYS A 49 3.57 4.46 0.65
N ILE A 50 2.86 3.33 0.77
CA ILE A 50 1.40 3.26 0.64
C ILE A 50 0.74 4.18 1.67
N MET A 51 1.14 4.07 2.93
CA MET A 51 0.60 4.88 4.03
C MET A 51 0.79 6.38 3.77
N SER A 52 2.00 6.80 3.40
CA SER A 52 2.31 8.20 3.04
C SER A 52 1.46 8.69 1.86
N THR A 53 1.24 7.83 0.86
CA THR A 53 0.47 8.19 -0.34
C THR A 53 -1.02 8.35 -0.02
N MET A 54 -1.61 7.45 0.75
CA MET A 54 -3.01 7.54 1.20
C MET A 54 -3.26 8.78 2.06
N ILE A 55 -2.33 9.12 2.95
CA ILE A 55 -2.40 10.36 3.73
C ILE A 55 -2.35 11.58 2.81
N ALA A 56 -1.41 11.60 1.86
CA ALA A 56 -1.28 12.71 0.91
C ALA A 56 -2.53 12.90 0.05
N LEU A 57 -3.15 11.82 -0.42
CA LEU A 57 -4.41 11.87 -1.17
C LEU A 57 -5.55 12.51 -0.37
N ASN A 58 -5.64 12.23 0.94
CA ASN A 58 -6.69 12.79 1.80
C ASN A 58 -6.38 14.21 2.31
N LEU A 59 -5.15 14.68 2.18
CA LEU A 59 -4.75 16.06 2.50
C LEU A 59 -4.93 17.04 1.34
N LYS A 60 -4.99 16.53 0.10
CA LYS A 60 -5.33 17.35 -1.07
C LYS A 60 -6.76 17.88 -0.89
N ARG A 61 -6.84 19.19 -0.62
CA ARG A 61 -8.07 19.98 -0.57
C ARG A 61 -8.27 20.72 -1.88
#